data_AF-A0AA43FUQ1-F1
#
_entry.id   AF-A0AA43FUQ1-F1
#
_cell.length_a   1.000
_cell.length_b   1.000
_cell.length_c   1.000
_cell.angle_alpha   90.00
_cell.angle_beta   90.00
_cell.angle_gamma   90.00
#
_symmetry.space_group_name_H-M   'P 1'
#
loop_
_entity.id
_entity.type
_entity.pdbx_description
1 polymer ?
#
loop_
_entity_poly.entity_id
_entity_poly.type
_entity_poly.pdbx_seq_one_letter_code
_entity_poly.pdbx_strand_id
1 'polypeptide(L)'
;MRRPSSPSRLRAIALLALLAAGSTSEARAQMSRVDPRIASAVAEISPERLEEYLGALTALETRHSLSHSDRTDWGVGAAREYILATMRGFSTALDVSLDCYDVEPQGRITEATELCNVVAVLPGRSDRRVYVSGHYDTVARRGDGTFDWSRWDNPAPGANDDG
;
A
#
# COMPACT_ATOMS: atom_id res chain seq x y z
N MET A 1 7.65 86.19 17.80
CA MET A 1 6.73 85.21 18.41
C MET A 1 6.27 84.22 17.33
N ARG A 2 6.45 82.92 17.60
CA ARG A 2 6.34 81.79 16.66
C ARG A 2 4.87 81.48 16.30
N ARG A 3 4.58 81.22 15.02
CA ARG A 3 3.35 80.54 14.57
C ARG A 3 3.61 79.02 14.45
N PRO A 4 2.65 78.15 14.83
CA PRO A 4 2.84 76.70 14.85
C PRO A 4 2.65 76.05 13.47
N SER A 5 3.41 74.99 13.22
CA SER A 5 3.32 74.11 12.06
C SER A 5 2.19 73.07 12.22
N SER A 6 1.46 72.83 11.13
CA SER A 6 0.38 71.84 11.01
C SER A 6 0.92 70.41 10.82
N PRO A 7 0.44 69.38 11.56
CA PRO A 7 0.77 67.99 11.30
C PRO A 7 -0.35 67.34 10.46
N SER A 8 -0.34 67.53 9.15
CA SER A 8 -1.35 66.97 8.23
C SER A 8 -0.83 65.83 7.33
N ARG A 9 0.28 65.17 7.70
CA ARG A 9 0.89 64.11 6.87
C ARG A 9 1.03 62.73 7.53
N LEU A 10 0.42 62.51 8.69
CA LEU A 10 0.53 61.23 9.41
C LEU A 10 -0.72 60.34 9.33
N ARG A 11 -1.84 60.81 8.77
CA ARG A 11 -3.07 60.01 8.69
C ARG A 11 -3.20 59.14 7.43
N ALA A 12 -2.41 59.37 6.38
CA ALA A 12 -2.56 58.66 5.11
C ALA A 12 -1.83 57.30 5.04
N ILE A 13 -0.87 57.02 5.94
CA ILE A 13 -0.09 55.77 5.90
C ILE A 13 -0.73 54.66 6.76
N ALA A 14 -1.59 55.02 7.72
CA ALA A 14 -2.23 54.04 8.60
C ALA A 14 -3.34 53.20 7.94
N LEU A 15 -3.91 53.64 6.80
CA LEU A 15 -5.01 52.93 6.15
C LEU A 15 -4.55 51.87 5.14
N LEU A 16 -3.31 51.92 4.65
CA LEU A 16 -2.81 50.95 3.66
C LEU A 16 -2.20 49.68 4.30
N ALA A 17 -1.84 49.74 5.59
CA ALA A 17 -1.31 48.59 6.32
C ALA A 17 -2.41 47.63 6.83
N LEU A 18 -3.67 48.05 6.85
CA LEU A 18 -4.78 47.25 7.38
C LEU A 18 -5.44 46.33 6.33
N LEU A 19 -5.18 46.52 5.04
CA LEU A 19 -5.73 45.70 3.96
C LEU A 19 -4.84 44.51 3.54
N ALA A 20 -3.59 44.44 4.02
CA ALA A 20 -2.66 43.34 3.67
C ALA A 20 -2.66 42.19 4.70
N ALA A 21 -3.33 42.34 5.86
CA ALA A 21 -3.34 41.33 6.92
C ALA A 21 -4.49 40.31 6.79
N GLY A 22 -5.47 40.54 5.91
CA GLY A 22 -6.63 39.65 5.74
C GLY A 22 -6.35 38.42 4.87
N SER A 23 -5.38 38.49 3.96
CA SER A 23 -5.19 37.48 2.90
C SER A 23 -4.41 36.23 3.33
N THR A 24 -3.77 36.23 4.52
CA THR A 24 -3.03 35.07 5.02
C THR A 24 -3.90 34.09 5.80
N SER A 25 -5.10 34.51 6.23
CA SER A 25 -6.03 33.68 7.00
C SER A 25 -6.76 32.67 6.11
N GLU A 26 -7.20 33.09 4.92
CA GLU A 26 -7.93 32.23 3.97
C GLU A 26 -7.03 31.16 3.34
N ALA A 27 -5.79 31.50 2.96
CA ALA A 27 -4.84 30.53 2.43
C ALA A 27 -4.43 29.46 3.46
N ARG A 28 -4.43 29.81 4.76
CA ARG A 28 -4.17 28.88 5.88
C ARG A 28 -5.40 28.04 6.25
N ALA A 29 -6.60 28.51 5.90
CA ALA A 29 -7.84 27.75 6.04
C ALA A 29 -8.06 26.75 4.89
N GLN A 30 -7.42 26.97 3.74
CA GLN A 30 -7.54 26.14 2.54
C GLN A 30 -6.54 24.97 2.47
N MET A 31 -5.48 24.99 3.28
CA MET A 31 -4.78 23.75 3.67
C MET A 31 -5.74 22.95 4.56
N SER A 32 -6.55 22.09 3.94
CA SER A 32 -7.49 21.20 4.61
C SER A 32 -6.86 20.66 5.89
N ARG A 33 -7.44 20.96 7.05
CA ARG A 33 -7.10 20.22 8.27
C ARG A 33 -7.29 18.75 7.95
N VAL A 34 -6.19 17.99 7.95
CA VAL A 34 -6.22 16.53 7.77
C VAL A 34 -7.27 15.97 8.72
N ASP A 35 -8.18 15.15 8.22
CA ASP A 35 -9.21 14.53 9.05
C ASP A 35 -8.53 13.80 10.21
N PRO A 36 -8.84 14.12 11.49
CA PRO A 36 -8.19 13.51 12.64
C PRO A 36 -8.25 11.98 12.64
N ARG A 37 -9.29 11.39 12.03
CA ARG A 37 -9.43 9.93 11.89
C ARG A 37 -8.40 9.36 10.92
N ILE A 38 -8.14 10.06 9.82
CA ILE A 38 -7.11 9.69 8.84
C ILE A 38 -5.72 9.84 9.48
N ALA A 39 -5.49 10.95 10.20
CA ALA A 39 -4.22 11.16 10.91
C ALA A 39 -3.94 10.05 11.96
N SER A 40 -4.96 9.63 12.72
CA SER A 40 -4.85 8.52 13.66
C SER A 40 -4.52 7.20 12.94
N ALA A 41 -5.25 6.87 11.87
CA ALA A 41 -5.02 5.64 11.12
C ALA A 41 -3.60 5.57 10.52
N VAL A 42 -3.08 6.69 10.02
CA VAL A 42 -1.69 6.78 9.52
C VAL A 42 -0.68 6.63 10.65
N ALA A 43 -0.97 7.17 11.84
CA ALA A 43 -0.09 7.06 13.00
C ALA A 43 -0.02 5.63 13.59
N GLU A 44 -1.00 4.78 13.28
CA GLU A 44 -1.05 3.36 13.70
C GLU A 44 -0.25 2.44 12.77
N ILE A 45 0.27 2.94 11.63
CA ILE A 45 1.14 2.16 10.75
C ILE A 45 2.45 1.85 11.48
N SER A 46 2.79 0.56 11.60
CA SER A 46 4.03 0.09 12.20
C SER A 46 4.99 -0.38 11.10
N PRO A 47 6.15 0.29 10.93
CA PRO A 47 7.21 -0.19 10.04
C PRO A 47 7.68 -1.61 10.39
N GLU A 48 7.74 -1.93 11.68
CA GLU A 48 8.22 -3.22 12.17
C GLU A 48 7.31 -4.37 11.72
N ARG A 49 5.97 -4.17 11.75
CA ARG A 49 5.01 -5.15 11.24
C ARG A 49 5.11 -5.30 9.72
N LEU A 50 5.37 -4.22 8.99
CA LEU A 50 5.55 -4.29 7.54
C LEU A 50 6.84 -5.05 7.17
N GLU A 51 7.93 -4.83 7.91
CA GLU A 51 9.18 -5.58 7.77
C GLU A 51 8.98 -7.07 8.09
N GLU A 52 8.18 -7.40 9.10
CA GLU A 52 7.82 -8.80 9.42
C GLU A 52 7.10 -9.48 8.25
N TYR A 53 6.11 -8.82 7.65
CA TYR A 53 5.37 -9.39 6.52
C TYR A 53 6.23 -9.59 5.29
N LEU A 54 7.04 -8.58 4.93
CA LEU A 54 7.98 -8.66 3.82
C LEU A 54 9.03 -9.75 4.06
N GLY A 55 9.54 -9.85 5.30
CA GLY A 55 10.50 -10.87 5.69
C GLY A 55 9.93 -12.28 5.56
N ALA A 56 8.70 -12.50 6.00
CA ALA A 56 8.03 -13.79 5.87
C ALA A 56 7.84 -14.20 4.41
N LEU A 57 7.39 -13.29 3.54
CA LEU A 57 7.17 -13.60 2.12
C LEU A 57 8.48 -13.81 1.35
N THR A 58 9.50 -12.99 1.62
CA THR A 58 10.80 -13.07 0.93
C THR A 58 11.68 -14.23 1.39
N ALA A 59 11.45 -14.74 2.61
CA ALA A 59 12.15 -15.91 3.13
C ALA A 59 11.79 -17.23 2.42
N LEU A 60 10.67 -17.28 1.68
CA LEU A 60 10.20 -18.47 0.96
C LEU A 60 11.02 -18.81 -0.31
N GLU A 61 12.09 -18.04 -0.58
CA GLU A 61 12.99 -18.09 -1.74
C GLU A 61 12.33 -17.74 -3.09
N THR A 62 11.21 -18.38 -3.42
CA THR A 62 10.41 -18.13 -4.62
C THR A 62 8.92 -18.28 -4.29
N ARG A 63 8.07 -17.59 -5.04
CA ARG A 63 6.61 -17.80 -5.03
C ARG A 63 6.11 -18.00 -6.45
N HIS A 64 6.92 -18.59 -7.32
CA HIS A 64 6.52 -18.83 -8.71
C HIS A 64 5.20 -19.60 -8.80
N SER A 65 4.34 -19.28 -9.77
CA SER A 65 3.01 -19.92 -9.87
C SER A 65 3.08 -21.45 -10.05
N LEU A 66 4.22 -22.00 -10.46
CA LEU A 66 4.47 -23.45 -10.57
C LEU A 66 5.22 -24.05 -9.37
N SER A 67 5.53 -23.27 -8.34
CA SER A 67 6.25 -23.71 -7.14
C SER A 67 5.35 -24.43 -6.14
N HIS A 68 4.50 -25.33 -6.63
CA HIS A 68 3.62 -26.14 -5.80
C HIS A 68 4.40 -27.28 -5.15
N SER A 69 4.35 -27.34 -3.81
CA SER A 69 4.97 -28.41 -3.03
C SER A 69 4.30 -28.54 -1.67
N ASP A 70 4.56 -29.63 -0.96
CA ASP A 70 4.09 -29.84 0.42
C ASP A 70 4.94 -29.10 1.46
N ARG A 71 5.93 -28.30 1.02
CA ARG A 71 6.80 -27.53 1.93
C ARG A 71 6.06 -26.34 2.50
N THR A 72 6.17 -26.14 3.81
CA THR A 72 5.59 -25.00 4.53
C THR A 72 6.50 -23.78 4.55
N ASP A 73 7.74 -23.92 4.09
CA ASP A 73 8.80 -22.92 4.17
C ASP A 73 9.31 -22.45 2.80
N TRP A 74 8.59 -22.79 1.73
CA TRP A 74 9.04 -22.54 0.36
C TRP A 74 7.89 -22.53 -0.64
N GLY A 75 7.99 -21.69 -1.67
CA GLY A 75 7.07 -21.70 -2.79
C GLY A 75 5.75 -20.96 -2.55
N VAL A 76 4.93 -20.93 -3.60
CA VAL A 76 3.67 -20.18 -3.67
C VAL A 76 2.61 -20.72 -2.72
N GLY A 77 2.62 -22.02 -2.43
CA GLY A 77 1.71 -22.64 -1.46
C GLY A 77 1.92 -22.11 -0.04
N ALA A 78 3.17 -22.07 0.43
CA ALA A 78 3.51 -21.51 1.73
C ALA A 78 3.14 -20.02 1.83
N ALA A 79 3.34 -19.25 0.75
CA ALA A 79 2.95 -17.85 0.69
C ALA A 79 1.43 -17.67 0.83
N ARG A 80 0.64 -18.47 0.09
CA ARG A 80 -0.82 -18.46 0.17
C ARG A 80 -1.31 -18.69 1.60
N GLU A 81 -0.80 -19.72 2.26
CA GLU A 81 -1.21 -20.05 3.64
C GLU A 81 -0.80 -18.95 4.63
N TYR A 82 0.39 -18.37 4.46
CA TYR A 82 0.85 -17.24 5.29
C TYR A 82 -0.07 -16.02 5.14
N ILE A 83 -0.39 -15.63 3.91
CA ILE A 83 -1.27 -14.47 3.63
C ILE A 83 -2.67 -14.75 4.17
N LEU A 84 -3.21 -15.96 3.94
CA LEU A 84 -4.52 -16.38 4.43
C LEU A 84 -4.62 -16.29 5.96
N ALA A 85 -3.62 -16.84 6.67
CA ALA A 85 -3.56 -16.79 8.13
C ALA A 85 -3.40 -15.36 8.66
N THR A 86 -2.54 -14.56 8.03
CA THR A 86 -2.29 -13.16 8.41
C THR A 86 -3.57 -12.33 8.26
N MET A 87 -4.25 -12.44 7.11
CA MET A 87 -5.51 -11.72 6.87
C MET A 87 -6.60 -12.12 7.88
N ARG A 88 -6.74 -13.43 8.17
CA ARG A 88 -7.68 -13.91 9.20
C ARG A 88 -7.38 -13.34 10.59
N GLY A 89 -6.11 -13.06 10.88
CA GLY A 89 -5.67 -12.46 12.15
C GLY A 89 -6.06 -10.99 12.33
N PHE A 90 -6.38 -10.26 11.25
CA PHE A 90 -6.63 -8.81 11.36
C PHE A 90 -7.96 -8.44 12.00
N SER A 91 -9.03 -9.19 11.72
CA SER A 91 -10.36 -8.91 12.28
C SER A 91 -11.30 -10.09 12.08
N THR A 92 -12.15 -10.35 13.08
CA THR A 92 -13.25 -11.32 12.98
C THR A 92 -14.36 -10.86 12.04
N ALA A 93 -14.38 -9.58 11.65
CA ALA A 93 -15.33 -9.03 10.68
C ALA A 93 -14.82 -9.15 9.22
N LEU A 94 -13.58 -9.57 9.01
CA LEU A 94 -13.00 -9.76 7.69
C LEU A 94 -13.31 -11.19 7.22
N ASP A 95 -14.06 -11.32 6.13
CA ASP A 95 -14.33 -12.62 5.51
C ASP A 95 -13.16 -12.98 4.59
N VAL A 96 -12.39 -14.00 4.97
CA VAL A 96 -11.16 -14.39 4.29
C VAL A 96 -11.28 -15.81 3.74
N SER A 97 -11.23 -15.92 2.42
CA SER A 97 -11.42 -17.16 1.67
C SER A 97 -10.37 -17.34 0.57
N LEU A 98 -10.32 -18.56 0.03
CA LEU A 98 -9.58 -18.87 -1.19
C LEU A 98 -10.54 -18.94 -2.37
N ASP A 99 -10.14 -18.35 -3.48
CA ASP A 99 -10.80 -18.48 -4.77
C ASP A 99 -9.81 -19.20 -5.71
N CYS A 100 -10.00 -20.52 -5.85
CA CYS A 100 -9.10 -21.40 -6.58
C CYS A 100 -9.72 -21.85 -7.90
N TYR A 101 -8.90 -21.97 -8.93
CA TYR A 101 -9.29 -22.40 -10.26
C TYR A 101 -8.13 -23.09 -10.99
N ASP A 102 -8.47 -24.08 -11.81
CA ASP A 102 -7.50 -24.78 -12.64
C ASP A 102 -7.15 -23.98 -13.89
N VAL A 103 -5.86 -23.95 -14.21
CA VAL A 103 -5.31 -23.33 -15.41
C VAL A 103 -4.60 -24.39 -16.24
N GLU A 104 -5.10 -24.59 -17.46
CA GLU A 104 -4.43 -25.40 -18.48
C GLU A 104 -3.13 -24.72 -18.95
N PRO A 105 -2.15 -25.48 -19.47
CA PRO A 105 -0.88 -24.92 -19.93
C PRO A 105 -1.05 -23.75 -20.90
N GLN A 106 -0.56 -22.57 -20.51
CA GLN A 106 -0.57 -21.36 -21.32
C GLN A 106 0.50 -20.37 -20.86
N GLY A 107 1.14 -19.70 -21.81
CA GLY A 107 2.12 -18.65 -21.51
C GLY A 107 3.27 -19.16 -20.62
N ARG A 108 3.32 -18.67 -19.37
CA ARG A 108 4.34 -19.05 -18.37
C ARG A 108 3.95 -20.25 -17.49
N ILE A 109 2.70 -20.72 -17.60
CA ILE A 109 2.20 -21.91 -16.92
C ILE A 109 2.41 -23.07 -17.89
N THR A 110 3.41 -23.92 -17.64
CA THR A 110 3.83 -24.99 -18.57
C THR A 110 3.13 -26.33 -18.33
N GLU A 111 2.40 -26.45 -17.22
CA GLU A 111 1.66 -27.64 -16.82
C GLU A 111 0.32 -27.25 -16.19
N ALA A 112 -0.64 -28.18 -16.16
CA ALA A 112 -1.93 -27.94 -15.53
C ALA A 112 -1.71 -27.62 -14.04
N THR A 113 -2.19 -26.46 -13.61
CA THR A 113 -1.87 -25.88 -12.30
C THR A 113 -3.11 -25.27 -11.67
N GLU A 114 -3.33 -25.54 -10.39
CA GLU A 114 -4.33 -24.82 -9.59
C GLU A 114 -3.76 -23.47 -9.15
N LEU A 115 -4.39 -22.37 -9.57
CA LEU A 115 -4.09 -21.05 -9.04
C LEU A 115 -5.13 -20.68 -7.98
N CYS A 116 -4.70 -20.03 -6.90
CA CYS A 116 -5.58 -19.60 -5.83
C CYS A 116 -5.37 -18.12 -5.51
N ASN A 117 -6.44 -17.34 -5.49
CA ASN A 117 -6.45 -16.00 -4.94
C ASN A 117 -6.73 -16.07 -3.43
N VAL A 118 -6.07 -15.23 -2.63
CA VAL A 118 -6.49 -14.95 -1.25
C VAL A 118 -7.41 -13.73 -1.28
N VAL A 119 -8.67 -13.92 -0.92
CA VAL A 119 -9.69 -12.87 -0.98
C VAL A 119 -10.11 -12.50 0.44
N ALA A 120 -9.96 -11.21 0.79
CA ALA A 120 -10.37 -10.66 2.06
C ALA A 120 -11.42 -9.56 1.88
N VAL A 121 -12.64 -9.79 2.35
CA VAL A 121 -13.78 -8.88 2.18
C VAL A 121 -14.20 -8.33 3.54
N LEU A 122 -14.15 -7.01 3.70
CA LEU A 122 -14.75 -6.33 4.84
C LEU A 122 -16.13 -5.78 4.41
N PRO A 123 -17.25 -6.33 4.93
CA PRO A 123 -18.58 -5.89 4.53
C PRO A 123 -18.83 -4.41 4.86
N GLY A 124 -19.21 -3.64 3.85
CA GLY A 124 -19.62 -2.25 3.99
C GLY A 124 -21.10 -2.10 4.34
N ARG A 125 -21.55 -0.86 4.52
CA ARG A 125 -22.96 -0.51 4.76
C ARG A 125 -23.72 -0.09 3.50
N SER A 126 -23.05 -0.05 2.35
CA SER A 126 -23.62 0.36 1.06
C SER A 126 -23.07 -0.50 -0.09
N ASP A 127 -23.59 -0.28 -1.29
CA ASP A 127 -23.17 -1.00 -2.50
C ASP A 127 -21.81 -0.53 -3.06
N ARG A 128 -21.22 0.53 -2.49
CA ARG A 128 -19.88 0.98 -2.91
C ARG A 128 -18.84 -0.10 -2.57
N ARG A 129 -17.91 -0.33 -3.49
CA ARG A 129 -16.76 -1.22 -3.31
C ARG A 129 -15.46 -0.44 -3.50
N VAL A 130 -14.44 -0.82 -2.74
CA VAL A 130 -13.07 -0.34 -2.90
C VAL A 130 -12.22 -1.59 -3.03
N TYR A 131 -11.46 -1.69 -4.11
CA TYR A 131 -10.57 -2.82 -4.37
C TYR A 131 -9.13 -2.37 -4.14
N VAL A 132 -8.42 -3.16 -3.35
CA VAL A 132 -6.96 -3.06 -3.16
C VAL A 132 -6.43 -4.44 -3.53
N SER A 133 -5.49 -4.48 -4.47
CA SER A 133 -4.96 -5.72 -5.04
C SER A 133 -3.45 -5.63 -5.23
N GLY A 134 -2.80 -6.78 -5.12
CA GLY A 134 -1.44 -7.05 -5.55
C GLY A 134 -1.35 -8.53 -5.95
N HIS A 135 -0.31 -8.91 -6.67
CA HIS A 135 -0.03 -10.33 -6.91
C HIS A 135 0.91 -10.85 -5.81
N TYR A 136 0.88 -12.14 -5.50
CA TYR A 136 1.80 -12.71 -4.51
C TYR A 136 2.72 -13.76 -5.11
N ASP A 137 2.48 -14.14 -6.37
CA ASP A 137 3.38 -14.97 -7.14
C ASP A 137 4.58 -14.17 -7.66
N THR A 138 5.68 -14.87 -7.94
CA THR A 138 6.88 -14.26 -8.50
C THR A 138 7.26 -14.85 -9.84
N VAL A 139 8.14 -14.17 -10.56
CA VAL A 139 8.79 -14.65 -11.78
C VAL A 139 10.07 -15.42 -11.45
N ALA A 140 10.43 -16.43 -12.24
CA ALA A 140 11.66 -17.21 -12.04
C ALA A 140 12.91 -16.50 -12.59
N ARG A 141 13.29 -15.39 -11.96
CA ARG A 141 14.45 -14.57 -12.36
C ARG A 141 15.77 -15.19 -11.90
N ARG A 142 16.79 -15.16 -12.75
CA ARG A 142 18.15 -15.60 -12.39
C ARG A 142 18.89 -14.51 -11.62
N GLY A 143 19.95 -14.90 -10.89
CA GLY A 143 20.81 -13.98 -10.15
C GLY A 143 21.56 -12.95 -11.02
N ASP A 144 21.74 -13.23 -12.32
CA ASP A 144 22.31 -12.28 -13.29
C ASP A 144 21.29 -11.26 -13.83
N GLY A 145 20.03 -11.38 -13.39
CA GLY A 145 18.93 -10.52 -13.75
C GLY A 145 18.19 -10.88 -15.03
N THR A 146 18.58 -11.96 -15.71
CA THR A 146 17.86 -12.53 -16.85
C THR A 146 16.71 -13.44 -16.41
N PHE A 147 15.84 -13.81 -17.35
CA PHE A 147 14.74 -14.73 -17.11
C PHE A 147 15.05 -16.13 -17.63
N ASP A 148 14.74 -17.15 -16.82
CA ASP A 148 14.66 -18.54 -17.27
C ASP A 148 13.21 -18.99 -17.28
N TRP A 149 12.58 -19.03 -18.44
CA TRP A 149 11.20 -19.51 -18.54
C TRP A 149 11.10 -21.05 -18.52
N SER A 150 12.23 -21.76 -18.50
CA SER A 150 12.27 -23.23 -18.38
C SER A 150 12.42 -23.72 -16.93
N ARG A 151 12.56 -22.79 -15.98
CA ARG A 151 12.73 -23.05 -14.55
C ARG A 151 11.69 -22.27 -13.77
N TRP A 152 11.19 -22.84 -12.69
CA TRP A 152 10.28 -22.19 -11.74
C TRP A 152 10.88 -22.06 -10.34
N ASP A 153 12.03 -22.69 -10.12
CA ASP A 153 12.71 -22.86 -8.84
C ASP A 153 13.88 -21.89 -8.63
N ASN A 154 14.12 -20.96 -9.57
CA ASN A 154 15.12 -19.92 -9.37
C ASN A 154 14.77 -19.07 -8.13
N PRO A 155 15.72 -18.80 -7.22
CA PRO A 155 15.50 -17.91 -6.09
C PRO A 155 15.16 -16.49 -6.58
N ALA A 156 13.89 -16.13 -6.44
CA ALA A 156 13.33 -14.88 -6.91
C ALA A 156 12.22 -14.44 -5.93
N PRO A 157 12.61 -13.86 -4.77
CA PRO A 157 11.68 -13.55 -3.68
C PRO A 157 10.79 -12.33 -3.95
N GLY A 158 10.99 -11.60 -5.06
CA GLY A 158 10.07 -10.56 -5.53
C GLY A 158 9.83 -9.39 -4.58
N ALA A 159 10.77 -9.04 -3.70
CA ALA A 159 10.55 -8.07 -2.61
C ALA A 159 9.99 -6.70 -3.05
N ASN A 160 10.27 -6.25 -4.26
CA ASN A 160 9.82 -4.97 -4.82
C ASN A 160 8.87 -5.11 -6.02
N ASP A 161 8.45 -6.34 -6.32
CA ASP A 161 7.51 -6.70 -7.37
C ASP A 161 6.40 -7.51 -6.70
N ASP A 162 5.63 -6.79 -5.87
CA ASP A 162 4.61 -7.26 -4.94
C ASP A 162 5.10 -8.28 -3.88
N GLY A 163 6.08 -7.83 -3.08
CA GLY A 163 6.61 -8.52 -1.90
C GLY A 163 5.83 -8.32 -0.61
#